data_AF-A0AA42HYX4-F1
#
_entry.id   AF-A0AA42HYX4-F1
#
_cell.length_a   1.000
_cell.length_b   1.000
_cell.length_c   1.000
_cell.angle_alpha   90.00
_cell.angle_beta   90.00
_cell.angle_gamma   90.00
#
_symmetry.space_group_name_H-M   'P 1'
#
loop_
_entity.id
_entity.type
_entity.pdbx_description
1 polymer ?
#
loop_
_entity_poly.entity_id
_entity_poly.type
_entity_poly.pdbx_seq_one_letter_code
_entity_poly.pdbx_strand_id
1 'polypeptide(L)'
;MADQAQAIDPQAARKAALRQAGKALKAAKPPVACTAKRNKPATDYTVQENRAYLVQLRNELLRNASAGRWHDGEAKEWSRIAHEQRVMLMLLAGLDGDLQTLATRAWREFTPPERSAIKSEIRAAKRAFGGLAALCSRVQ
;
A
#
# COMPACT_ATOMS: atom_id res chain seq x y z
N MET A 1 39.23 -41.63 -50.23
CA MET A 1 38.47 -40.36 -50.27
C MET A 1 37.05 -40.72 -49.84
N ALA A 2 36.78 -40.82 -48.54
CA ALA A 2 36.44 -39.73 -47.63
C ALA A 2 35.17 -39.00 -48.08
N ASP A 3 34.01 -39.45 -47.58
CA ASP A 3 32.86 -38.57 -47.43
C ASP A 3 32.04 -39.00 -46.21
N GLN A 4 32.37 -38.42 -45.06
CA GLN A 4 31.61 -38.56 -43.83
C GLN A 4 30.45 -37.57 -43.88
N ALA A 5 29.25 -38.04 -44.21
CA ALA A 5 28.03 -37.26 -44.06
C ALA A 5 27.77 -37.00 -42.57
N GLN A 6 28.23 -35.84 -42.10
CA GLN A 6 27.98 -35.35 -40.74
C GLN A 6 26.47 -35.17 -40.54
N ALA A 7 25.87 -36.02 -39.71
CA ALA A 7 24.52 -35.85 -39.20
C ALA A 7 24.45 -34.54 -38.41
N ILE A 8 23.84 -33.51 -39.00
CA ILE A 8 23.61 -32.23 -38.33
C ILE A 8 22.58 -32.46 -37.23
N ASP A 9 23.04 -32.49 -35.98
CA ASP A 9 22.20 -32.68 -34.80
C ASP A 9 21.08 -31.61 -34.76
N PRO A 10 19.79 -32.00 -34.91
CA PRO A 10 18.68 -31.06 -34.97
C PRO A 10 18.52 -30.27 -33.66
N GLN A 11 19.04 -30.77 -32.55
CA GLN A 11 19.03 -30.06 -31.28
C GLN A 11 20.03 -28.91 -31.24
N ALA A 12 21.19 -29.05 -31.89
CA ALA A 12 22.19 -28.01 -31.99
C ALA A 12 21.69 -26.82 -32.83
N ALA A 13 21.02 -27.11 -33.95
CA ALA A 13 20.39 -26.09 -34.80
C ALA A 13 19.29 -25.31 -34.05
N ARG A 14 18.46 -26.00 -33.26
CA ARG A 14 17.41 -25.37 -32.45
C ARG A 14 17.96 -24.49 -31.33
N LYS A 15 19.04 -24.92 -30.66
CA LYS A 15 19.75 -24.10 -29.66
C LYS A 15 20.39 -22.86 -30.28
N ALA A 16 20.95 -22.96 -31.49
CA ALA A 16 21.49 -21.81 -32.21
C ALA A 16 20.38 -20.81 -32.57
N ALA A 17 19.23 -21.29 -33.06
CA ALA A 17 18.08 -20.45 -33.37
C ALA A 17 17.53 -19.71 -32.13
N LEU A 18 17.40 -20.39 -30.99
CA LEU A 18 16.97 -19.76 -29.73
C LEU A 18 17.96 -18.70 -29.23
N ARG A 19 19.27 -18.93 -29.41
CA ARG A 19 20.30 -17.93 -29.08
C ARG A 19 20.23 -16.70 -29.99
N GLN A 20 19.96 -16.88 -31.27
CA GLN A 20 19.76 -15.77 -32.21
C GLN A 20 18.48 -14.99 -31.89
N ALA A 21 17.38 -15.68 -31.58
CA ALA A 21 16.13 -15.06 -31.14
C ALA A 21 16.30 -14.26 -29.83
N GLY A 22 17.05 -14.80 -28.86
CA GLY A 22 17.37 -14.08 -27.62
C GLY A 22 18.25 -12.85 -27.83
N LYS A 23 19.18 -12.90 -28.80
CA LYS A 23 19.96 -11.72 -29.21
C LYS A 23 19.08 -10.66 -29.88
N ALA A 24 18.14 -11.07 -30.75
CA ALA A 24 17.18 -10.16 -31.39
C ALA A 24 16.26 -9.48 -30.36
N LEU A 25 15.78 -10.23 -29.35
CA LEU A 25 14.97 -9.68 -28.26
C LEU A 25 15.75 -8.71 -27.36
N LYS A 26 17.03 -8.96 -27.08
CA LYS A 26 17.89 -8.00 -26.36
C LYS A 26 18.21 -6.75 -27.18
N ALA A 27 18.34 -6.88 -28.50
CA ALA A 27 18.56 -5.76 -29.41
C ALA A 27 17.28 -4.91 -29.59
N ALA A 28 16.12 -5.56 -29.54
CA ALA A 28 14.81 -4.92 -29.48
C ALA A 28 14.54 -4.36 -28.08
N LYS A 29 15.30 -3.34 -27.68
CA LYS A 29 14.99 -2.55 -26.49
C LYS A 29 13.66 -1.85 -26.76
N PRO A 30 12.58 -2.12 -25.99
CA PRO A 30 11.38 -1.30 -26.12
C PRO A 30 11.80 0.15 -25.89
N PRO A 31 11.27 1.13 -26.64
CA PRO A 31 11.55 2.52 -26.37
C PRO A 31 11.07 2.78 -24.94
N VAL A 32 12.00 2.82 -23.99
CA VAL A 32 11.74 3.40 -22.70
C VAL A 32 11.50 4.85 -23.03
N ALA A 33 10.22 5.25 -23.07
CA ALA A 33 9.85 6.64 -23.11
C ALA A 33 10.24 7.26 -21.77
N CYS A 34 11.55 7.42 -21.53
CA CYS A 34 12.06 8.43 -20.64
C CYS A 34 11.74 9.75 -21.34
N THR A 35 10.51 10.21 -21.15
CA THR A 35 10.06 11.53 -21.55
C THR A 35 10.98 12.53 -20.87
N ALA A 36 11.93 13.04 -21.64
CA ALA A 36 12.79 14.16 -21.26
C ALA A 36 11.90 15.39 -21.08
N LYS A 37 11.32 15.54 -19.89
CA LYS A 37 10.74 16.79 -19.38
C LYS A 37 11.08 16.93 -17.89
N ARG A 38 12.36 16.83 -17.55
CA ARG A 38 12.86 17.18 -16.21
C ARG A 38 13.59 18.51 -16.34
N ASN A 39 12.81 19.60 -16.34
CA ASN A 39 13.18 20.98 -15.99
C ASN A 39 12.05 21.92 -16.44
N LYS A 40 10.84 21.73 -15.90
CA LYS A 40 9.94 22.87 -15.72
C LYS A 40 10.40 23.55 -14.43
N PRO A 41 10.61 24.87 -14.39
CA PRO A 41 10.79 25.55 -13.11
C PRO A 41 9.60 25.19 -12.25
N ALA A 42 9.85 24.82 -10.99
CA ALA A 42 8.80 24.54 -10.03
C ALA A 42 7.89 25.76 -10.05
N THR A 43 6.66 25.57 -10.52
CA THR A 43 5.56 26.52 -10.41
C THR A 43 5.61 27.15 -9.02
N ASP A 44 5.35 28.46 -8.91
CA ASP A 44 5.40 29.28 -7.69
C ASP A 44 4.38 28.81 -6.63
N TYR A 45 4.50 27.55 -6.22
CA TYR A 45 3.73 26.93 -5.17
C TYR A 45 4.41 27.26 -3.86
N THR A 46 3.62 27.70 -2.91
CA THR A 46 4.05 27.83 -1.53
C THR A 46 4.52 26.47 -0.98
N VAL A 47 5.32 26.48 0.09
CA VAL A 47 5.77 25.24 0.74
C VAL A 47 4.58 24.38 1.19
N GLN A 48 3.46 25.00 1.55
CA GLN A 48 2.23 24.33 1.97
C GLN A 48 1.55 23.60 0.80
N GLU A 49 1.44 24.26 -0.35
CA GLU A 49 0.86 23.67 -1.56
C GLU A 49 1.72 22.52 -2.10
N ASN A 50 3.05 22.66 -2.07
CA ASN A 50 3.96 21.58 -2.42
C ASN A 50 3.79 20.37 -1.48
N ARG A 51 3.65 20.59 -0.17
CA ARG A 51 3.39 19.52 0.80
C ARG A 51 2.06 18.82 0.53
N ALA A 52 1.00 19.59 0.27
CA ALA A 52 -0.31 19.04 -0.06
C ALA A 52 -0.26 18.19 -1.36
N TYR A 53 0.42 18.70 -2.39
CA TYR A 53 0.62 18.00 -3.65
C TYR A 53 1.42 16.70 -3.47
N LEU A 54 2.51 16.71 -2.70
CA LEU A 54 3.31 15.52 -2.41
C LEU A 54 2.52 14.47 -1.62
N VAL A 55 1.67 14.89 -0.68
CA VAL A 55 0.76 13.99 0.06
C VAL A 55 -0.25 13.35 -0.88
N GLN A 56 -0.84 14.14 -1.79
CA GLN A 56 -1.78 13.66 -2.79
C GLN A 56 -1.12 12.64 -3.74
N LEU A 57 0.06 12.96 -4.27
CA LEU A 57 0.81 12.09 -5.17
C LEU A 57 1.22 10.79 -4.50
N ARG A 58 1.71 10.86 -3.25
CA ARG A 58 2.01 9.67 -2.44
C ARG A 58 0.77 8.78 -2.31
N ASN A 59 -0.38 9.35 -1.99
CA ASN A 59 -1.62 8.61 -1.84
C ASN A 59 -2.06 7.96 -3.17
N GLU A 60 -1.93 8.67 -4.29
CA GLU A 60 -2.22 8.12 -5.62
C GLU A 60 -1.30 6.95 -5.99
N LEU A 61 0.01 7.10 -5.78
CA LEU A 61 0.97 6.02 -6.02
C LEU A 61 0.71 4.82 -5.12
N LEU A 62 0.34 5.05 -3.86
CA LEU A 62 0.02 3.99 -2.91
C LEU A 62 -1.32 3.29 -3.26
N ARG A 63 -2.32 4.02 -3.80
CA ARG A 63 -3.53 3.43 -4.41
C ARG A 63 -3.18 2.53 -5.58
N ASN A 64 -2.37 3.02 -6.51
CA ASN A 64 -2.02 2.31 -7.73
C ASN A 64 -1.18 1.08 -7.43
N ALA A 65 -0.19 1.19 -6.53
CA ALA A 65 0.64 0.06 -6.10
C ALA A 65 -0.16 -1.01 -5.33
N SER A 66 -1.16 -0.60 -4.56
CA SER A 66 -2.02 -1.53 -3.82
C SER A 66 -3.23 -2.03 -4.60
N ALA A 67 -3.41 -1.62 -5.86
CA ALA A 67 -4.62 -1.86 -6.65
C ALA A 67 -5.91 -1.48 -5.90
N GLY A 68 -5.86 -0.40 -5.10
CA GLY A 68 -6.97 0.04 -4.25
C GLY A 68 -7.27 -0.87 -3.05
N ARG A 69 -6.45 -1.89 -2.77
CA ARG A 69 -6.67 -2.83 -1.65
C ARG A 69 -6.17 -2.30 -0.30
N TRP A 70 -5.16 -1.44 -0.28
CA TRP A 70 -4.50 -0.95 0.94
C TRP A 70 -4.33 0.57 0.94
N HIS A 71 -5.46 1.30 0.88
CA HIS A 71 -5.41 2.75 0.83
C HIS A 71 -6.48 3.44 1.67
N ASP A 72 -6.46 3.22 2.98
CA ASP A 72 -7.20 4.09 3.90
C ASP A 72 -6.28 4.46 5.08
N GLY A 73 -6.10 5.76 5.31
CA GLY A 73 -5.38 6.25 6.51
C GLY A 73 -6.03 5.73 7.79
N GLU A 74 -7.36 5.61 7.78
CA GLU A 74 -8.15 5.04 8.86
C GLU A 74 -7.85 3.55 9.09
N ALA A 75 -7.67 2.77 8.03
CA ALA A 75 -7.31 1.35 8.17
C ALA A 75 -5.91 1.18 8.77
N LYS A 76 -4.99 2.10 8.45
CA LYS A 76 -3.64 2.13 9.05
C LYS A 76 -3.66 2.57 10.51
N GLU A 77 -4.54 3.49 10.88
CA GLU A 77 -4.72 3.88 12.28
C GLU A 77 -5.37 2.76 13.08
N TRP A 78 -6.41 2.14 12.53
CA TRP A 78 -7.09 0.99 13.11
C TRP A 78 -6.12 -0.16 13.38
N SER A 79 -5.25 -0.50 12.42
CA SER A 79 -4.27 -1.59 12.58
C SER A 79 -3.19 -1.33 13.62
N ARG A 80 -2.98 -0.07 14.04
CA ARG A 80 -2.02 0.30 15.09
C ARG A 80 -2.57 0.20 16.50
N ILE A 81 -3.88 0.26 16.67
CA ILE A 81 -4.53 0.13 17.98
C ILE A 81 -4.34 -1.31 18.47
N ALA A 82 -3.98 -1.49 19.75
CA ALA A 82 -3.82 -2.82 20.33
C ALA A 82 -5.17 -3.57 20.33
N HIS A 83 -5.12 -4.90 20.23
CA HIS A 83 -6.33 -5.74 20.14
C HIS A 83 -7.34 -5.45 21.25
N GLU A 84 -6.89 -5.43 22.50
CA GLU A 84 -7.72 -5.16 23.69
C GLU A 84 -8.43 -3.80 23.61
N GLN A 85 -7.71 -2.78 23.13
CA GLN A 85 -8.26 -1.43 22.97
C GLN A 85 -9.32 -1.39 21.88
N ARG A 86 -9.17 -2.17 20.80
CA ARG A 86 -10.22 -2.28 19.76
C ARG A 86 -11.49 -2.92 20.32
N VAL A 87 -11.34 -3.99 21.11
CA VAL A 87 -12.48 -4.65 21.78
C VAL A 87 -13.21 -3.66 22.68
N MET A 88 -12.49 -2.89 23.51
CA MET A 88 -13.08 -1.87 24.39
C MET A 88 -13.82 -0.79 23.59
N LEU A 89 -13.23 -0.30 22.49
CA LEU A 89 -13.85 0.71 21.63
C LEU A 89 -15.14 0.18 20.99
N MET A 90 -15.18 -1.09 20.57
CA MET A 90 -16.38 -1.69 20.00
C MET A 90 -17.49 -1.88 21.04
N LEU A 91 -17.12 -2.29 22.25
CA LEU A 91 -18.05 -2.40 23.37
C LEU A 91 -18.71 -1.05 23.67
N LEU A 92 -17.91 0.01 23.77
CA LEU A 92 -18.41 1.37 24.01
C LEU A 92 -19.27 1.87 22.85
N ALA A 93 -18.95 1.48 21.62
CA ALA A 93 -19.70 1.86 20.43
C ALA A 93 -21.01 1.07 20.27
N GLY A 94 -21.31 0.15 21.19
CA GLY A 94 -22.54 -0.65 21.18
C GLY A 94 -22.59 -1.63 20.02
N LEU A 95 -21.45 -2.14 19.56
CA LEU A 95 -21.45 -3.22 18.56
C LEU A 95 -21.81 -4.54 19.24
N ASP A 96 -22.70 -5.29 18.59
CA ASP A 96 -23.16 -6.59 19.06
C ASP A 96 -22.29 -7.74 18.53
N GLY A 97 -22.29 -8.86 19.26
CA GLY A 97 -21.66 -10.12 18.85
C GLY A 97 -20.34 -10.45 19.55
N ASP A 98 -19.55 -11.33 18.93
CA ASP A 98 -18.23 -11.70 19.44
C ASP A 98 -17.19 -10.62 19.11
N LEU A 99 -17.03 -9.70 20.05
CA LEU A 99 -16.10 -8.57 19.94
C LEU A 99 -14.64 -9.00 19.79
N GLN A 100 -14.25 -10.17 20.31
CA GLN A 100 -12.88 -10.67 20.19
C GLN A 100 -12.57 -10.98 18.73
N THR A 101 -13.47 -11.69 18.05
CA THR A 101 -13.34 -11.96 16.62
C THR A 101 -13.54 -10.70 15.78
N LEU A 102 -14.41 -9.79 16.20
CA LEU A 102 -14.66 -8.55 15.46
C LEU A 102 -13.43 -7.63 15.46
N ALA A 103 -12.69 -7.55 16.57
CA ALA A 103 -11.48 -6.74 16.72
C ALA A 103 -10.32 -7.15 15.80
N THR A 104 -10.31 -8.39 15.29
CA THR A 104 -9.30 -8.84 14.32
C THR A 104 -9.60 -8.43 12.88
N ARG A 105 -10.84 -8.00 12.58
CA ARG A 105 -11.26 -7.65 11.21
C ARG A 105 -10.57 -6.41 10.68
N ALA A 106 -10.35 -6.38 9.37
CA ALA A 106 -9.85 -5.19 8.70
C ALA A 106 -10.90 -4.07 8.75
N TRP A 107 -10.43 -2.81 8.82
CA TRP A 107 -11.32 -1.63 8.90
C TRP A 107 -12.38 -1.55 7.79
N ARG A 108 -12.10 -2.13 6.61
CA ARG A 108 -13.00 -2.12 5.45
C ARG A 108 -14.15 -3.12 5.57
N GLU A 109 -14.02 -4.13 6.43
CA GLU A 109 -15.05 -5.14 6.65
C GLU A 109 -16.20 -4.61 7.51
N PHE A 110 -16.00 -3.47 8.19
CA PHE A 110 -17.05 -2.80 8.94
C PHE A 110 -18.04 -2.08 8.03
N THR A 111 -19.32 -2.23 8.34
CA THR A 111 -20.38 -1.50 7.64
C THR A 111 -20.25 0.02 7.90
N PRO A 112 -20.74 0.89 6.99
CA PRO A 112 -20.74 2.33 7.23
C PRO A 112 -21.32 2.78 8.60
N PRO A 113 -22.43 2.21 9.12
CA PRO A 113 -22.94 2.58 10.44
C PRO A 113 -22.00 2.15 11.57
N GLU A 114 -21.44 0.94 11.52
CA GLU A 114 -20.44 0.48 12.52
C GLU A 114 -19.23 1.41 12.55
N ARG A 115 -18.70 1.80 11.38
CA ARG A 115 -17.59 2.75 11.30
C ARG A 115 -17.94 4.10 11.91
N SER A 116 -19.17 4.57 11.73
CA SER A 116 -19.64 5.83 12.32
C SER A 116 -19.68 5.75 13.85
N ALA A 117 -20.22 4.65 14.40
CA ALA A 117 -20.30 4.40 15.84
C ALA A 117 -18.91 4.32 16.49
N ILE A 118 -18.00 3.54 15.89
CA ILE A 118 -16.61 3.47 16.37
C ILE A 118 -15.94 4.85 16.33
N LYS A 119 -16.17 5.63 15.27
CA LYS A 119 -15.62 6.99 15.14
C LYS A 119 -16.23 8.00 16.12
N SER A 120 -17.50 7.88 16.50
CA SER A 120 -18.07 8.73 17.55
C SER A 120 -17.42 8.42 18.88
N GLU A 121 -17.23 7.15 19.20
CA GLU A 121 -16.60 6.73 20.45
C GLU A 121 -15.12 7.10 20.52
N ILE A 122 -14.35 6.92 19.45
CA ILE A 122 -12.94 7.37 19.42
C ILE A 122 -12.85 8.88 19.69
N ARG A 123 -13.78 9.68 19.15
CA ARG A 123 -13.81 11.13 19.43
C ARG A 123 -14.20 11.44 20.87
N ALA A 124 -15.14 10.70 21.46
CA ALA A 124 -15.52 10.84 22.85
C ALA A 124 -14.36 10.44 23.78
N ALA A 125 -13.77 9.28 23.54
CA ALA A 125 -12.58 8.77 24.21
C ALA A 125 -11.42 9.77 24.14
N LYS A 126 -11.12 10.34 22.96
CA LYS A 126 -10.07 11.35 22.82
C LYS A 126 -10.30 12.57 23.70
N ARG A 127 -11.55 13.04 23.84
CA ARG A 127 -11.90 14.16 24.74
C ARG A 127 -11.76 13.76 26.21
N ALA A 128 -12.19 12.57 26.58
CA ALA A 128 -12.12 12.08 27.96
C ALA A 128 -10.67 11.79 28.41
N PHE A 129 -9.91 11.06 27.59
CA PHE A 129 -8.54 10.64 27.90
C PHE A 129 -7.50 11.74 27.67
N GLY A 130 -7.80 12.75 26.85
CA GLY A 130 -6.86 13.84 26.56
C GLY A 130 -6.42 14.65 27.79
N GLY A 131 -7.21 14.65 28.86
CA GLY A 131 -6.89 15.30 30.13
C GLY A 131 -6.20 14.41 31.16
N LEU A 132 -6.05 13.11 30.92
CA LEU A 132 -5.55 12.15 31.93
C LEU A 132 -4.02 12.13 32.08
N ALA A 133 -3.32 13.17 31.61
CA ALA A 133 -1.87 13.29 31.75
C ALA A 133 -1.40 13.19 33.22
N ALA A 134 -2.20 13.67 34.17
CA ALA A 134 -1.91 13.58 35.59
C ALA A 134 -1.88 12.13 36.12
N LEU A 135 -2.75 11.25 35.60
CA LEU A 135 -2.74 9.83 35.99
C LEU A 135 -1.54 9.07 35.44
N CYS A 136 -0.97 9.55 34.32
CA CYS A 136 0.23 8.97 33.71
C CYS A 136 1.52 9.64 34.22
N SER A 137 1.41 10.77 34.90
CA SER A 137 2.56 11.43 35.53
C SER A 137 2.96 10.66 36.77
N ARG A 138 4.25 10.42 36.94
CA ARG A 138 4.79 9.74 38.12
C ARG A 138 4.65 10.67 39.32
N VAL A 139 3.53 10.58 40.05
CA VAL A 139 3.43 11.09 41.41
C VAL A 139 4.23 10.14 42.29
N GLN A 140 5.51 10.42 42.44
CA GLN A 140 6.38 9.93 43.50
C GLN A 140 7.07 11.14 44.13
#